data_AF-A0A7K2WNU0-F1
#
_entry.id   AF-A0A7K2WNU0-F1
#
_cell.length_a   1.000
_cell.length_b   1.000
_cell.length_c   1.000
_cell.angle_alpha   90.00
_cell.angle_beta   90.00
_cell.angle_gamma   90.00
#
_symmetry.space_group_name_H-M   'P 1'
#
loop_
_entity.id
_entity.type
_entity.pdbx_description
1 polymer ?
#
loop_
_entity_poly.entity_id
_entity_poly.type
_entity_poly.pdbx_seq_one_letter_code
_entity_poly.pdbx_strand_id
1 'polypeptide(L)' 'MASLRTTTVQDHVALAEIELCGELMIAASAADGERLSSDRIDEVLNVARARPGVPRQPEGRSGCRRD' A
#
# COMPACT_ATOMS: atom_id res chain seq x y z
N MET A 1 15.75 -35.05 -10.94
CA MET A 1 15.08 -34.57 -9.72
C MET A 1 15.94 -33.50 -9.03
N ALA A 2 16.25 -32.38 -9.71
CA ALA A 2 17.05 -31.28 -9.16
C ALA A 2 16.26 -29.95 -9.10
N SER A 3 15.17 -29.83 -9.87
CA SER A 3 14.35 -28.61 -9.96
C SER A 3 13.49 -28.35 -8.72
N LEU A 4 13.15 -29.36 -7.92
CA LEU A 4 12.22 -29.22 -6.79
C LEU A 4 12.90 -28.74 -5.50
N ARG A 5 14.21 -28.95 -5.35
CA ARG A 5 14.95 -28.53 -4.15
C ARG A 5 15.34 -27.06 -4.20
N THR A 6 15.55 -26.52 -5.40
CA THR A 6 15.81 -25.10 -5.59
C THR A 6 14.54 -24.29 -5.34
N THR A 7 13.37 -24.78 -5.76
CA THR A 7 12.08 -24.12 -5.50
C THR A 7 11.79 -24.06 -4.01
N THR A 8 11.96 -25.14 -3.25
CA THR A 8 11.69 -25.12 -1.80
C THR A 8 12.53 -24.10 -1.04
N VAL A 9 13.80 -23.91 -1.41
CA VAL A 9 14.65 -22.90 -0.76
C VAL A 9 14.23 -21.48 -1.18
N GLN A 10 13.91 -21.27 -2.45
CA GLN A 10 13.39 -19.98 -2.93
C GLN A 10 12.02 -19.64 -2.32
N ASP A 11 11.17 -20.64 -2.08
CA ASP A 11 9.86 -20.47 -1.45
C ASP A 11 10.01 -19.98 -0.01
N HIS A 12 10.96 -20.53 0.76
CA HIS A 12 11.24 -20.05 2.12
C HIS A 12 11.76 -18.61 2.14
N VAL A 13 12.62 -18.23 1.18
CA VAL A 13 13.13 -16.86 1.06
C VAL A 13 12.00 -15.90 0.69
N ALA A 14 11.16 -16.25 -0.28
CA ALA A 14 10.01 -15.46 -0.68
C ALA A 14 9.00 -15.29 0.47
N LEU A 15 8.74 -16.36 1.24
CA LEU A 15 7.87 -16.28 2.41
C LEU A 15 8.44 -15.36 3.50
N ALA A 16 9.74 -15.43 3.77
CA ALA A 16 10.40 -14.53 4.72
C ALA A 16 10.36 -13.06 4.25
N GLU A 17 10.49 -12.82 2.95
CA GLU A 17 10.38 -11.48 2.37
C GLU A 17 8.95 -10.92 2.49
N ILE A 18 7.92 -11.75 2.22
CA ILE A 18 6.51 -11.36 2.38
C ILE A 18 6.21 -11.00 3.84
N GLU A 19 6.68 -11.82 4.79
CA GLU A 19 6.50 -11.57 6.23
C GLU A 19 7.16 -10.25 6.64
N LEU A 20 8.43 -10.04 6.24
CA LEU A 20 9.15 -8.79 6.49
C LEU A 20 8.47 -7.58 5.85
N CYS A 21 8.00 -7.69 4.61
CA CYS A 21 7.29 -6.61 3.93
C CYS A 21 5.99 -6.23 4.65
N GLY A 22 5.26 -7.22 5.15
CA GLY A 22 4.04 -7.00 5.93
C GLY A 22 4.30 -6.24 7.23
N GLU A 23 5.33 -6.64 7.98
CA GLU A 23 5.73 -5.94 9.21
C GLU A 23 6.14 -4.49 8.94
N LEU A 24 6.90 -4.24 7.87
CA LEU A 24 7.35 -2.90 7.50
C LEU A 24 6.21 -1.99 7.05
N MET A 25 5.19 -2.51 6.34
CA MET A 25 4.00 -1.71 5.98
C MET A 25 3.22 -1.26 7.21
N ILE A 26 3.07 -2.14 8.20
CA ILE A 26 2.38 -1.84 9.46
C ILE A 26 3.21 -0.82 10.25
N ALA A 27 4.51 -1.05 10.40
CA ALA A 27 5.41 -0.12 11.08
C ALA A 27 5.41 1.27 10.42
N ALA A 28 5.46 1.34 9.08
CA ALA A 28 5.40 2.59 8.34
C ALA A 28 4.04 3.29 8.48
N SER A 29 2.94 2.53 8.50
CA SER A 29 1.58 3.09 8.67
C SER A 29 1.30 3.57 10.10
N ALA A 30 1.97 2.97 11.10
CA ALA A 30 1.89 3.34 12.51
C ALA A 30 2.94 4.39 12.92
N ALA A 31 3.96 4.60 12.11
CA ALA A 31 4.96 5.64 12.33
C ALA A 31 4.31 7.02 12.24
N ASP A 32 4.73 7.93 13.11
CA ASP A 32 4.30 9.34 13.12
C ASP A 32 4.92 10.09 11.93
N GLY A 33 4.39 9.83 10.73
CA GLY A 33 4.73 10.49 9.49
C GLY A 33 3.55 11.32 8.95
N GLU A 34 3.86 12.39 8.24
CA GLU A 34 2.87 13.15 7.46
C GLU A 34 2.21 12.21 6.44
N ARG A 35 0.88 12.19 6.40
CA ARG A 35 0.16 11.46 5.34
C ARG A 35 0.52 12.07 3.99
N LEU A 36 0.73 11.22 2.98
CA LEU A 36 0.90 11.69 1.61
C LEU A 36 -0.33 12.49 1.19
N SER A 37 -0.12 13.59 0.47
CA SER A 37 -1.23 14.34 -0.13
C SER A 37 -1.91 13.51 -1.22
N SER A 38 -3.21 13.73 -1.40
CA SER A 38 -4.01 13.04 -2.42
C SER A 38 -3.41 13.18 -3.84
N ASP A 39 -2.87 14.34 -4.19
CA ASP A 39 -2.19 14.56 -5.48
C ASP A 39 -0.92 13.72 -5.62
N ARG A 40 -0.14 13.56 -4.54
CA ARG A 40 1.08 12.72 -4.54
C ARG A 40 0.73 11.23 -4.58
N ILE A 41 -0.38 10.83 -3.95
CA ILE A 41 -0.90 9.46 -4.04
C ILE A 41 -1.30 9.14 -5.49
N ASP A 42 -2.03 10.04 -6.15
CA ASP A 42 -2.44 9.85 -7.55
C ASP A 42 -1.25 9.79 -8.51
N GLU A 43 -0.18 10.57 -8.24
CA GLU A 43 1.08 10.54 -8.99
C GLU A 43 1.78 9.17 -8.85
N VAL A 44 1.95 8.68 -7.60
CA VAL A 44 2.60 7.39 -7.32
C VAL A 44 1.80 6.23 -7.89
N LEU A 45 0.47 6.28 -7.78
CA LEU A 45 -0.41 5.24 -8.32
C LEU A 45 -0.66 5.39 -9.82
N ASN A 46 -0.12 6.43 -10.47
CA ASN A 46 -0.34 6.77 -11.87
C ASN A 46 -1.84 6.82 -12.26
N VAL A 47 -2.70 7.22 -11.30
CA VAL A 47 -4.17 7.27 -11.47
C VAL A 47 -4.60 8.44 -12.33
N ALA A 48 -3.81 9.52 -12.35
CA ALA A 48 -4.07 10.72 -13.15
C ALA A 48 -4.19 10.46 -14.66
N ARG A 49 -3.57 9.37 -15.16
CA ARG A 49 -3.68 8.94 -16.57
C ARG A 49 -4.86 8.01 -16.85
N ALA A 50 -5.45 7.40 -15.83
CA ALA A 50 -6.37 6.26 -15.99
C ALA A 50 -7.87 6.61 -15.85
N ARG A 51 -8.25 7.78 -15.31
CA ARG A 51 -9.67 8.09 -15.05
C ARG A 51 -10.13 9.42 -15.67
N PRO A 52 -10.51 9.44 -16.96
CA PRO A 52 -11.31 10.54 -17.48
C PRO A 52 -12.70 10.48 -16.82
N GLY A 53 -12.98 11.38 -15.88
CA GLY A 53 -14.35 11.65 -15.40
C GLY A 53 -14.72 11.25 -13.97
N VAL A 54 -13.79 10.89 -13.08
CA VAL A 54 -14.11 10.79 -11.64
C VAL A 54 -13.71 12.10 -10.94
N PRO A 55 -14.66 12.92 -10.48
CA PRO A 55 -14.34 14.10 -9.69
C PRO A 55 -13.64 13.67 -8.40
N ARG A 56 -12.51 14.30 -8.07
CA ARG A 56 -11.89 14.19 -6.75
C ARG A 56 -12.91 14.67 -5.73
N GLN A 57 -13.39 13.79 -4.85
CA GLN A 57 -14.35 14.20 -3.82
C GLN A 57 -13.65 15.21 -2.90
N PRO A 58 -14.22 16.40 -2.67
CA PRO A 58 -13.62 17.36 -1.76
C PRO A 58 -13.60 16.75 -0.35
N GLU A 59 -12.40 16.69 0.23
CA GLU A 59 -12.17 16.25 1.59
C GLU A 59 -12.97 17.14 2.54
N GLY A 60 -13.98 16.57 3.21
CA GLY A 60 -14.66 17.24 4.32
C GLY A 60 -16.19 17.18 4.32
N ARG A 61 -16.75 16.04 4.76
CA ARG A 61 -17.89 16.09 5.67
C ARG A 61 -18.05 14.79 6.47
N SER A 62 -17.21 14.62 7.48
CA SER A 62 -17.63 13.84 8.65
C SER A 62 -17.11 14.51 9.91
N GLY A 63 -17.60 15.74 10.13
CA GLY A 63 -17.71 16.23 11.49
C GLY A 63 -18.69 15.32 12.22
N CYS A 64 -18.20 14.68 13.28
CA CYS A 64 -18.97 14.09 14.37
C CYS A 64 -20.39 14.67 14.51
N ARG A 65 -21.41 13.98 13.98
CA ARG A 65 -22.75 14.03 14.57
C ARG A 65 -22.80 12.91 15.60
N ARG A 66 -22.32 13.23 16.81
CA ARG A 66 -22.70 12.48 18.00
C ARG A 66 -23.78 13.33 18.66
N ASP A 67 -25.01 12.82 18.65
CA ASP A 67 -26.12 13.33 19.46
C ASP A 67 -25.77 13.34 20.96
#